data_AF-A0A7R9ZUT5-F1
#
_entry.id   AF-A0A7R9ZUT5-F1
#
_cell.length_a   1.000
_cell.length_b   1.000
_cell.length_c   1.000
_cell.angle_alpha   90.00
_cell.angle_beta   90.00
_cell.angle_gamma   90.00
#
_symmetry.space_group_name_H-M   'P 1'
#
loop_
_entity.id
_entity.type
_entity.pdbx_description
1 polymer ?
#
loop_
_entity_poly.entity_id
_entity_poly.type
_entity_poly.pdbx_seq_one_letter_code
_entity_poly.pdbx_strand_id
1 'polypeptide(L)'
;MDAMGRAKVQGVETRSQVRYIEYMSRLLHEQRTFFPRQVQPPHPVELRLRELRLCGMFQMPPPEELVVLVRGGARRRQVMHVSGVAASAFDLEGVVVQGDVLIEVYGRGNLSPSIDLALAVRRELEQPRRRSVVNKGEKRSTCLLYFFVHTSFLEGEQLQLLASTVDKGSKKKGLYNDSGSVELTFSAAT
;
A
#
# COMPACT_ATOMS: atom_id res chain seq x y z
N MET A 1 -10.70 -30.22 -0.39
CA MET A 1 -10.89 -30.17 -1.85
C MET A 1 -12.25 -29.53 -2.07
N ASP A 2 -12.29 -28.28 -2.52
CA ASP A 2 -13.57 -27.63 -2.83
C ASP A 2 -14.07 -28.22 -4.14
N ALA A 3 -15.29 -28.80 -4.12
CA ALA A 3 -15.83 -29.71 -5.12
C ALA A 3 -16.18 -29.08 -6.48
N MET A 4 -15.68 -27.88 -6.78
CA MET A 4 -15.79 -27.25 -8.09
C MET A 4 -14.44 -26.62 -8.43
N GLY A 5 -13.62 -27.36 -9.18
CA GLY A 5 -12.31 -26.94 -9.67
C GLY A 5 -12.40 -25.75 -10.61
N ARG A 6 -12.69 -24.55 -10.08
CA ARG A 6 -12.39 -23.30 -10.76
C ARG A 6 -10.87 -23.23 -10.87
N ALA A 7 -10.35 -23.43 -12.07
CA ALA A 7 -8.98 -23.06 -12.39
C ALA A 7 -8.78 -21.64 -11.87
N LYS A 8 -7.86 -21.44 -10.90
CA LYS A 8 -7.40 -20.09 -10.58
C LYS A 8 -6.83 -19.56 -11.87
N VAL A 9 -7.54 -18.64 -12.51
CA VAL A 9 -7.03 -17.90 -13.66
C VAL A 9 -5.74 -17.24 -13.18
N GLN A 10 -4.61 -17.86 -13.50
CA GLN A 10 -3.28 -17.31 -13.28
C GLN A 10 -3.19 -16.12 -14.24
N GLY A 11 -2.96 -14.92 -13.72
CA GLY A 11 -2.81 -13.73 -14.55
C GLY A 11 -3.64 -12.51 -14.16
N VAL A 12 -4.19 -12.42 -12.94
CA VAL A 12 -4.74 -11.14 -12.49
C VAL A 12 -3.62 -10.31 -11.89
N GLU A 13 -3.00 -9.48 -12.73
CA GLU A 13 -2.07 -8.44 -12.31
C GLU A 13 -2.72 -7.62 -11.18
N THR A 14 -1.99 -7.42 -10.09
CA THR A 14 -2.41 -6.47 -9.05
C THR A 14 -2.33 -5.05 -9.62
N ARG A 15 -3.06 -4.10 -9.04
CA ARG A 15 -3.05 -2.72 -9.55
C ARG A 15 -1.68 -2.07 -9.41
N SER A 16 -0.92 -2.44 -8.37
CA SER A 16 0.48 -2.05 -8.29
C SER A 16 1.34 -2.69 -9.39
N GLN A 17 1.08 -3.92 -9.82
CA GLN A 17 1.81 -4.53 -10.95
C GLN A 17 1.53 -3.78 -12.26
N VAL A 18 0.27 -3.43 -12.53
CA VAL A 18 -0.11 -2.59 -13.68
C VAL A 18 0.63 -1.25 -13.64
N ARG A 19 0.65 -0.58 -12.48
CA ARG A 19 1.40 0.69 -12.29
C ARG A 19 2.89 0.55 -12.59
N TYR A 20 3.52 -0.56 -12.20
CA TYR A 20 4.94 -0.79 -12.50
C TYR A 20 5.18 -1.07 -13.99
N ILE A 21 4.23 -1.70 -14.69
CA ILE A 21 4.30 -1.82 -16.15
C ILE A 21 4.24 -0.44 -16.80
N GLU A 22 3.38 0.46 -16.31
CA GLU A 22 3.32 1.85 -16.76
C GLU A 22 4.64 2.60 -16.49
N TYR A 23 5.24 2.43 -15.30
CA TYR A 23 6.55 3.00 -14.97
C TYR A 23 7.65 2.51 -15.93
N MET A 24 7.69 1.21 -16.23
CA MET A 24 8.64 0.65 -17.20
C MET A 24 8.39 1.19 -18.60
N SER A 25 7.12 1.25 -19.04
CA SER A 25 6.75 1.79 -20.35
C SER A 25 7.21 3.24 -20.51
N ARG A 26 6.97 4.08 -19.49
CA ARG A 26 7.44 5.46 -19.43
C ARG A 26 8.97 5.54 -19.51
N LEU A 27 9.69 4.76 -18.71
CA LEU A 27 11.15 4.74 -18.68
C LEU A 27 11.75 4.36 -20.06
N LEU A 28 11.19 3.33 -20.70
CA LEU A 28 11.61 2.89 -22.03
C LEU A 28 11.37 3.96 -23.10
N HIS A 29 10.23 4.67 -23.00
CA HIS A 29 9.88 5.77 -23.89
C HIS A 29 10.84 6.95 -23.74
N GLU A 30 11.10 7.39 -22.50
CA GLU A 30 12.02 8.49 -22.18
C GLU A 30 13.44 8.21 -22.67
N GLN A 31 13.90 6.96 -22.56
CA GLN A 31 15.23 6.56 -23.03
C GLN A 31 15.29 6.21 -24.52
N ARG A 32 14.16 6.28 -25.24
CA ARG A 32 14.04 5.89 -26.66
C ARG A 32 14.55 4.47 -26.93
N THR A 33 14.39 3.58 -25.95
CA THR A 33 14.83 2.20 -26.02
C THR A 33 13.64 1.30 -26.35
N PHE A 34 13.32 1.16 -27.64
CA PHE A 34 12.34 0.18 -28.14
C PHE A 34 13.01 -1.09 -28.70
N PHE A 35 14.33 -1.16 -28.66
CA PHE A 35 15.18 -2.26 -29.10
C PHE A 35 16.01 -2.76 -27.91
N PRO A 36 16.54 -4.01 -27.94
CA PRO A 36 17.30 -4.58 -26.83
C PRO A 36 18.59 -3.79 -26.57
N ARG A 37 18.48 -2.77 -25.74
CA ARG A 37 19.56 -1.96 -25.18
C ARG A 37 19.41 -1.99 -23.67
N GLN A 38 20.53 -1.87 -22.98
CA GLN A 38 20.52 -1.73 -21.54
C GLN A 38 19.73 -0.48 -21.16
N VAL A 39 18.67 -0.67 -20.37
CA VAL A 39 17.85 0.42 -19.81
C VAL A 39 18.56 0.91 -18.56
N GLN A 40 18.81 2.22 -18.48
CA GLN A 40 19.34 2.81 -17.26
C GLN A 40 18.23 2.85 -16.19
N PRO A 41 18.54 2.54 -14.92
CA PRO A 41 17.56 2.71 -13.86
C PRO A 41 17.16 4.19 -13.74
N PRO A 42 15.94 4.51 -13.27
CA PRO A 42 15.55 5.89 -13.02
C PRO A 42 16.46 6.50 -11.94
N HIS A 43 16.69 7.81 -12.01
CA HIS A 43 17.47 8.52 -11.00
C HIS A 43 16.81 8.37 -9.63
N PRO A 44 17.55 8.00 -8.57
CA PRO A 44 16.98 7.92 -7.23
C PRO A 44 16.44 9.28 -6.79
N VAL A 45 15.19 9.30 -6.31
CA VAL A 45 14.55 10.50 -5.75
C VAL A 45 14.20 10.23 -4.30
N GLU A 46 14.67 11.06 -3.38
CA GLU A 46 14.28 11.01 -1.97
C GLU A 46 13.10 11.94 -1.73
N LEU A 47 12.05 11.39 -1.11
CA LEU A 47 10.84 12.13 -0.80
C LEU A 47 10.55 12.08 0.69
N ARG A 48 10.00 13.17 1.20
CA ARG A 48 9.49 13.29 2.55
C ARG A 48 7.96 13.18 2.51
N LEU A 49 7.42 12.05 2.98
CA LEU A 49 5.97 11.82 3.01
C LEU A 49 5.35 12.61 4.16
N ARG A 50 4.29 13.37 3.89
CA ARG A 50 3.67 14.30 4.85
C ARG A 50 2.35 13.77 5.38
N GLU A 51 1.42 13.45 4.49
CA GLU A 51 0.06 13.08 4.85
C GLU A 51 -0.47 12.00 3.91
N LEU A 52 -1.28 11.09 4.44
CA LEU A 52 -2.16 10.24 3.66
C LEU A 52 -3.61 10.54 4.02
N ARG A 53 -4.47 10.71 3.02
CA ARG A 53 -5.91 10.88 3.19
C ARG A 53 -6.71 9.82 2.44
N LEU A 54 -7.78 9.36 3.06
CA LEU A 54 -8.77 8.45 2.48
C LEU A 54 -10.05 9.24 2.23
N CYS A 55 -10.28 9.61 0.98
CA CYS A 55 -11.38 10.47 0.56
C CYS A 55 -12.54 9.61 0.07
N GLY A 56 -13.57 9.43 0.91
CA GLY A 56 -14.75 8.63 0.56
C GLY A 56 -14.44 7.18 0.19
N MET A 57 -13.33 6.62 0.71
CA MET A 57 -12.74 5.35 0.26
C MET A 57 -13.61 4.12 0.59
N PHE A 58 -14.26 4.11 1.75
CA PHE A 58 -15.05 2.99 2.25
C PHE A 58 -16.55 3.24 2.09
N GLN A 59 -17.32 2.18 1.90
CA GLN A 59 -18.78 2.23 2.01
C GLN A 59 -19.20 2.37 3.49
N MET A 60 -20.44 2.78 3.73
CA MET A 60 -20.95 3.06 5.08
C MET A 60 -21.34 1.78 5.85
N PRO A 61 -21.01 1.67 7.15
CA PRO A 61 -20.17 2.60 7.91
C PRO A 61 -18.66 2.37 7.63
N PRO A 62 -17.86 3.44 7.55
CA PRO A 62 -16.41 3.30 7.39
C PRO A 62 -15.78 2.74 8.68
N PRO A 63 -14.61 2.09 8.60
CA PRO A 63 -13.85 1.74 9.79
C PRO A 63 -13.47 2.99 10.59
N GLU A 64 -13.73 2.97 11.90
CA GLU A 64 -13.43 4.10 12.80
C GLU A 64 -11.94 4.22 13.12
N GLU A 65 -11.25 3.08 13.16
CA GLU A 65 -9.84 3.01 13.55
C GLU A 65 -9.02 2.34 12.46
N LEU A 66 -8.15 3.14 11.87
CA LEU A 66 -7.20 2.73 10.86
C LEU A 66 -5.79 3.15 11.27
N VAL A 67 -4.81 2.44 10.72
CA VAL A 67 -3.38 2.74 10.86
C VAL A 67 -2.72 2.61 9.50
N VAL A 68 -1.84 3.55 9.17
CA VAL A 68 -0.98 3.52 7.97
C VAL A 68 0.38 2.98 8.34
N LEU A 69 0.87 2.04 7.55
CA LEU A 69 2.21 1.47 7.63
C LEU A 69 2.97 1.81 6.34
N VAL A 70 4.16 2.39 6.49
CA VAL A 70 5.08 2.70 5.38
C VAL A 70 6.31 1.79 5.47
N ARG A 71 6.66 1.17 4.35
CA ARG A 71 7.81 0.27 4.22
C ARG A 71 8.65 0.59 3.00
N GLY A 72 9.97 0.50 3.16
CA GLY A 72 10.93 0.60 2.05
C GLY A 72 11.06 -0.71 1.27
N GLY A 73 11.31 -0.61 -0.03
CA GLY A 73 11.26 -1.75 -0.94
C GLY A 73 12.53 -2.58 -1.03
N ALA A 74 13.72 -1.99 -0.81
CA ALA A 74 15.01 -2.70 -0.91
C ALA A 74 15.09 -3.93 0.02
N ARG A 75 14.39 -3.87 1.15
CA ARG A 75 14.17 -5.00 2.06
C ARG A 75 12.75 -4.88 2.55
N ARG A 76 11.76 -5.49 1.86
CA ARG A 76 10.30 -5.51 2.16
C ARG A 76 9.86 -5.77 3.63
N ARG A 77 10.79 -5.85 4.57
CA ARG A 77 10.64 -5.97 6.02
C ARG A 77 10.99 -4.68 6.79
N GLN A 78 11.67 -3.70 6.20
CA GLN A 78 12.01 -2.47 6.90
C GLN A 78 10.77 -1.60 7.04
N VAL A 79 10.23 -1.59 8.25
CA VAL A 79 9.20 -0.64 8.68
C VAL A 79 9.86 0.70 8.81
N MET A 80 9.38 1.69 8.05
CA MET A 80 9.90 3.05 8.08
C MET A 80 9.04 3.94 8.97
N HIS A 81 7.72 3.72 8.96
CA HIS A 81 6.78 4.50 9.76
C HIS A 81 5.49 3.71 10.03
N VAL A 82 4.89 3.96 11.19
CA VAL A 82 3.55 3.50 11.57
C VAL A 82 2.82 4.68 12.20
N SER A 83 1.75 5.13 11.56
CA SER A 83 0.99 6.31 11.99
C SER A 83 0.26 6.08 13.33
N GLY A 84 -0.22 7.18 13.91
CA GLY A 84 -1.30 7.11 14.91
C GLY A 84 -2.59 6.54 14.33
N VAL A 85 -3.54 6.22 15.21
CA VAL A 85 -4.88 5.77 14.82
C VAL A 85 -5.72 6.96 14.36
N ALA A 86 -6.32 6.86 13.18
CA ALA A 86 -7.24 7.86 12.64
C ALA A 86 -8.30 7.21 11.75
N ALA A 87 -9.37 7.94 11.44
CA ALA A 87 -10.45 7.45 10.58
C ALA A 87 -10.17 7.64 9.08
N SER A 88 -9.48 8.73 8.69
CA SER A 88 -9.31 9.07 7.26
C SER A 88 -8.05 9.86 6.92
N ALA A 89 -7.49 10.66 7.82
CA ALA A 89 -6.29 11.46 7.57
C ALA A 89 -5.17 11.06 8.53
N PHE A 90 -3.98 10.82 8.00
CA PHE A 90 -2.83 10.29 8.73
C PHE A 90 -1.64 11.19 8.49
N ASP A 91 -1.11 11.78 9.56
CA ASP A 91 0.21 12.40 9.54
C ASP A 91 1.28 11.31 9.43
N LEU A 92 2.19 11.46 8.47
CA LEU A 92 3.31 10.56 8.21
C LEU A 92 4.64 11.11 8.78
N GLU A 93 4.57 12.20 9.54
CA GLU A 93 5.64 12.81 10.33
C GLU A 93 6.88 13.20 9.49
N GLY A 94 6.71 13.36 8.17
CA GLY A 94 7.84 13.64 7.29
C GLY A 94 8.81 12.46 7.17
N VAL A 95 8.32 11.21 7.16
CA VAL A 95 9.18 10.05 6.90
C VAL A 95 9.86 10.16 5.53
N VAL A 96 11.18 10.01 5.49
CA VAL A 96 11.97 10.07 4.26
C VAL A 96 12.03 8.68 3.62
N VAL A 97 11.70 8.60 2.33
CA VAL A 97 11.65 7.35 1.56
C VAL A 97 12.35 7.52 0.21
N GLN A 98 12.88 6.41 -0.33
CA GLN A 98 13.56 6.38 -1.62
C GLN A 98 13.31 5.04 -2.34
N GLY A 99 13.13 5.09 -3.66
CA GLY A 99 12.92 3.91 -4.50
C GLY A 99 11.50 3.35 -4.33
N ASP A 100 11.41 2.03 -4.26
CA ASP A 100 10.15 1.32 -4.03
C ASP A 100 9.63 1.58 -2.60
N VAL A 101 8.36 1.96 -2.49
CA VAL A 101 7.67 2.20 -1.21
C VAL A 101 6.35 1.44 -1.20
N LEU A 102 6.12 0.68 -0.13
CA LEU A 102 4.86 0.01 0.15
C LEU A 102 4.11 0.77 1.23
N ILE A 103 2.89 1.17 0.93
CA ILE A 103 1.97 1.80 1.88
C ILE A 103 0.79 0.86 2.10
N GLU A 104 0.54 0.51 3.36
CA GLU A 104 -0.53 -0.42 3.77
C GLU A 104 -1.46 0.27 4.77
N VAL A 105 -2.77 0.08 4.62
CA VAL A 105 -3.75 0.57 5.59
C VAL A 105 -4.37 -0.62 6.30
N TYR A 106 -4.28 -0.60 7.62
CA TYR A 106 -4.79 -1.64 8.51
C TYR A 106 -6.01 -1.15 9.24
N GLY A 107 -7.02 -2.02 9.37
CA GLY A 107 -8.12 -1.84 10.29
C GLY A 107 -8.09 -2.89 11.41
N ARG A 108 -8.94 -2.69 12.42
CA ARG A 108 -9.01 -3.53 13.62
C ARG A 108 -9.21 -5.03 13.34
N GLY A 109 -10.01 -5.39 12.34
CA GLY A 109 -10.30 -6.79 12.04
C GLY A 109 -10.98 -7.48 13.23
N ASN A 110 -10.38 -8.56 13.72
CA ASN A 110 -10.90 -9.33 14.87
C ASN A 110 -10.18 -9.00 16.20
N LEU A 111 -9.41 -7.91 16.25
CA LEU A 111 -8.78 -7.46 17.49
C LEU A 111 -9.82 -7.00 18.51
N SER A 112 -9.55 -7.29 19.78
CA SER A 112 -10.36 -6.76 20.89
C SER A 112 -10.34 -5.22 20.87
N PRO A 113 -11.45 -4.52 21.17
CA PRO A 113 -11.47 -3.06 21.29
C PRO A 113 -10.44 -2.53 22.31
N SER A 114 -10.11 -3.32 23.33
CA SER A 114 -9.11 -2.99 24.36
C SER A 114 -7.65 -3.04 23.88
N ILE A 115 -7.37 -3.52 22.66
CA ILE A 115 -6.02 -3.62 22.11
C ILE A 115 -5.73 -2.37 21.28
N ASP A 116 -4.61 -1.70 21.54
CA ASP A 116 -4.12 -0.62 20.68
C ASP A 116 -3.76 -1.15 19.28
N LEU A 117 -4.42 -0.59 18.25
CA LEU A 117 -4.28 -1.06 16.87
C LEU A 117 -2.86 -0.82 16.33
N ALA A 118 -2.28 0.35 16.58
CA ALA A 118 -0.94 0.70 16.06
C ALA A 118 0.13 -0.20 16.67
N LEU A 119 0.04 -0.48 17.98
CA LEU A 119 0.92 -1.40 18.68
C LEU A 119 0.73 -2.84 18.21
N ALA A 120 -0.51 -3.28 17.98
CA ALA A 120 -0.79 -4.60 17.42
C ALA A 120 -0.16 -4.77 16.03
N VAL A 121 -0.34 -3.78 15.15
CA VAL A 121 0.31 -3.75 13.83
C VAL A 121 1.81 -3.84 14.01
N ARG A 122 2.46 -2.97 14.80
CA ARG A 122 3.93 -3.00 15.04
C ARG A 122 4.42 -4.38 15.49
N ARG A 123 3.77 -4.98 16.49
CA ARG A 123 4.12 -6.32 17.02
C ARG A 123 4.01 -7.42 15.97
N GLU A 124 2.99 -7.38 15.10
CA GLU A 124 2.83 -8.35 14.01
C GLU A 124 4.00 -8.28 12.99
N LEU A 125 4.67 -7.13 12.85
CA LEU A 125 5.79 -6.96 11.92
C LEU A 125 7.14 -7.37 12.53
N GLU A 126 7.30 -7.16 13.83
CA GLU A 126 8.50 -7.55 14.58
C GLU A 126 8.59 -9.06 14.77
N GLN A 127 7.45 -9.76 14.85
CA GLN A 127 7.44 -11.20 14.94
C GLN A 127 7.89 -11.81 13.61
N PRO A 128 9.03 -12.53 13.56
CA PRO A 128 9.41 -13.27 12.37
C PRO A 128 8.26 -14.22 12.08
N ARG A 129 7.70 -14.16 10.86
CA ARG A 129 6.62 -15.04 10.40
C ARG A 129 7.08 -16.49 10.55
N ARG A 130 6.94 -17.06 11.76
CA ARG A 130 6.86 -18.49 11.93
C ARG A 130 5.71 -18.87 11.02
N ARG A 131 5.95 -19.81 10.11
CA ARG A 131 4.92 -20.44 9.29
C ARG A 131 4.01 -21.25 10.22
N SER A 132 3.39 -20.60 11.20
CA SER A 132 2.40 -21.19 12.05
C SER A 132 1.13 -21.20 11.23
N VAL A 133 0.67 -22.42 10.94
CA VAL A 133 -0.73 -22.75 10.66
C VAL A 133 -1.60 -21.67 11.30
N VAL A 134 -2.29 -20.87 10.49
CA VAL A 134 -3.16 -19.81 10.99
C VAL A 134 -4.20 -20.49 11.86
N ASN A 135 -4.03 -20.43 13.17
CA ASN A 135 -5.01 -20.95 14.10
C ASN A 135 -6.28 -20.13 13.86
N LYS A 136 -7.34 -20.79 13.38
CA LYS A 136 -8.66 -20.18 13.22
C LYS A 136 -9.07 -19.64 14.60
N GLY A 137 -9.00 -18.32 14.78
CA GLY A 137 -9.30 -17.67 16.06
C GLY A 137 -8.24 -16.68 16.54
N GLU A 138 -7.07 -16.61 15.92
CA GLU A 138 -6.09 -15.56 16.27
C GLU A 138 -6.64 -14.17 15.95
N LYS A 139 -6.71 -13.33 16.98
CA LYS A 139 -7.10 -11.92 16.89
C LYS A 139 -5.95 -11.16 16.23
N ARG A 140 -6.14 -10.78 14.96
CA ARG A 140 -5.14 -10.06 14.17
C ARG A 140 -5.75 -8.84 13.50
N SER A 141 -4.91 -7.83 13.29
CA SER A 141 -5.24 -6.70 12.45
C SER A 141 -5.50 -7.16 11.01
N THR A 142 -6.30 -6.41 10.26
CA THR A 142 -6.58 -6.72 8.85
C THR A 142 -6.05 -5.62 7.96
N CYS A 143 -5.07 -5.93 7.12
CA CYS A 143 -4.69 -5.06 6.01
C CYS A 143 -5.88 -4.95 5.04
N LEU A 144 -6.49 -3.77 4.98
CA LEU A 144 -7.67 -3.49 4.18
C LEU A 144 -7.28 -3.26 2.72
N LEU A 145 -6.36 -2.33 2.50
CA LEU A 145 -5.82 -1.96 1.19
C LEU A 145 -4.30 -1.72 1.30
N TYR A 146 -3.64 -1.75 0.16
CA TYR A 146 -2.23 -1.35 0.04
C TYR A 146 -1.92 -0.92 -1.39
N PHE A 147 -0.79 -0.27 -1.59
CA PHE A 147 -0.28 0.05 -2.91
C PHE A 147 1.24 0.24 -2.87
N PHE A 148 1.90 -0.04 -4.00
CA PHE A 148 3.31 0.26 -4.21
C PHE A 148 3.49 1.48 -5.10
N VAL A 149 4.45 2.32 -4.76
CA VAL A 149 4.91 3.43 -5.61
C VAL A 149 6.43 3.39 -5.67
N HIS A 150 7.00 3.98 -6.72
CA HIS A 150 8.44 4.18 -6.81
C HIS A 150 8.69 5.69 -6.86
N THR A 151 9.49 6.22 -5.93
CA THR A 151 9.63 7.66 -5.71
C THR A 151 10.08 8.43 -6.97
N SER A 152 10.92 7.84 -7.80
CA SER A 152 11.39 8.46 -9.06
C SER A 152 10.32 8.71 -10.13
N PHE A 153 9.12 8.12 -9.99
CA PHE A 153 8.00 8.30 -10.92
C PHE A 153 6.89 9.18 -10.34
N LEU A 154 7.08 9.72 -9.13
CA LEU A 154 6.13 10.64 -8.51
C LEU A 154 6.46 12.06 -8.96
N GLU A 155 5.45 12.75 -9.48
CA GLU A 155 5.55 14.14 -9.95
C GLU A 155 4.73 15.07 -9.06
N GLY A 156 5.18 16.33 -8.95
CA GLY A 156 4.53 17.33 -8.10
C GLY A 156 4.71 17.02 -6.60
N GLU A 157 3.68 17.33 -5.83
CA GLU A 157 3.67 17.20 -4.35
C GLU A 157 2.54 16.29 -3.85
N GLN A 158 1.79 15.69 -4.76
CA GLN A 158 0.62 14.87 -4.43
C GLN A 158 0.43 13.72 -5.42
N LEU A 159 0.09 12.55 -4.89
CA LEU A 159 -0.38 11.39 -5.65
C LEU A 159 -1.82 11.09 -5.25
N GLN A 160 -2.71 10.97 -6.23
CA GLN A 160 -4.08 10.50 -6.02
C GLN A 160 -4.29 9.15 -6.70
N LEU A 161 -4.81 8.17 -5.97
CA LEU A 161 -5.16 6.84 -6.47
C LEU A 161 -6.63 6.56 -6.19
N LEU A 162 -7.40 6.24 -7.22
CA LEU A 162 -8.77 5.79 -7.07
C LEU A 162 -8.83 4.42 -6.36
N ALA A 163 -9.95 4.13 -5.71
CA ALA A 163 -10.17 2.84 -5.04
C ALA A 163 -9.98 1.64 -5.99
N SER A 164 -10.31 1.84 -7.27
CA SER A 164 -10.15 0.85 -8.33
C SER A 164 -8.68 0.58 -8.69
N THR A 165 -7.74 1.47 -8.35
CA THR A 165 -6.30 1.38 -8.67
C THR A 165 -5.42 1.06 -7.45
N VAL A 166 -6.00 0.85 -6.27
CA VAL A 166 -5.28 0.29 -5.12
C VAL A 166 -5.47 -1.23 -5.02
N ASP A 167 -4.51 -1.92 -4.42
CA ASP A 167 -4.62 -3.36 -4.23
C ASP A 167 -5.62 -3.69 -3.11
N LYS A 168 -6.32 -4.82 -3.28
CA LYS A 168 -7.52 -5.24 -2.52
C LYS A 168 -8.77 -4.37 -2.73
N GLY A 169 -8.63 -3.09 -3.09
CA GLY A 169 -9.73 -2.20 -3.45
C GLY A 169 -10.64 -2.81 -4.52
N SER A 170 -10.05 -3.24 -5.62
CA SER A 170 -10.76 -3.85 -6.77
C SER A 170 -11.39 -5.22 -6.52
N LYS A 171 -11.05 -5.89 -5.41
CA LYS A 171 -11.45 -7.31 -5.17
C LYS A 171 -12.64 -7.46 -4.22
N LYS A 172 -12.93 -6.45 -3.41
CA LYS A 172 -13.99 -6.51 -2.38
C LYS A 172 -15.15 -5.59 -2.74
N LYS A 173 -15.98 -6.02 -3.70
CA LYS A 173 -17.24 -5.35 -4.04
C LYS A 173 -18.08 -5.19 -2.78
N GLY A 174 -18.50 -3.97 -2.46
CA GLY A 174 -19.28 -3.65 -1.25
C GLY A 174 -18.49 -3.13 -0.06
N LEU A 175 -17.15 -3.19 -0.06
CA LEU A 175 -16.34 -2.54 0.99
C LEU A 175 -15.86 -1.15 0.57
N TYR A 176 -15.55 -0.99 -0.71
CA TYR A 176 -14.97 0.24 -1.26
C TYR A 176 -16.00 0.98 -2.09
N ASN A 177 -15.94 2.31 -2.04
CA ASN A 177 -16.66 3.18 -2.97
C ASN A 177 -15.80 3.35 -4.22
N ASP A 178 -16.36 3.09 -5.40
CA ASP A 178 -15.65 3.18 -6.68
C ASP A 178 -15.15 4.60 -6.99
N SER A 179 -15.84 5.62 -6.46
CA SER A 179 -15.44 7.04 -6.54
C SER A 179 -14.47 7.48 -5.45
N GLY A 180 -14.20 6.62 -4.47
CA GLY A 180 -13.28 6.92 -3.38
C GLY A 180 -11.83 6.95 -3.84
N SER A 181 -10.98 7.66 -3.10
CA SER A 181 -9.56 7.78 -3.41
C SER A 181 -8.65 7.77 -2.18
N VAL A 182 -7.39 7.45 -2.43
CA VAL A 182 -6.27 7.69 -1.53
C VAL A 182 -5.48 8.88 -2.08
N GLU A 183 -5.18 9.84 -1.22
CA GLU A 183 -4.32 10.98 -1.54
C GLU A 183 -3.07 10.93 -0.65
N LEU A 184 -1.90 10.98 -1.26
CA LEU A 184 -0.61 10.99 -0.58
C LEU A 184 0.10 12.31 -0.90
N THR A 185 0.39 13.11 0.11
CA THR A 185 1.14 14.36 -0.01
C THR A 185 2.59 14.15 0.38
N PHE A 186 3.52 14.70 -0.40
CA PHE A 186 4.95 14.58 -0.19
C PHE A 186 5.70 15.82 -0.68
N SER A 187 6.95 15.94 -0.26
CA SER A 187 7.86 17.02 -0.65
C SER A 187 9.24 16.46 -0.95
N ALA A 188 10.08 17.20 -1.67
CA ALA A 188 11.48 16.82 -1.84
C ALA A 188 12.18 16.71 -0.47
N ALA A 189 12.99 15.67 -0.28
CA ALA A 189 13.90 15.60 0.85
C ALA A 189 15.16 16.40 0.51
N THR A 190 15.19 17.68 0.89
CA THR A 190 16.40 18.53 0.84
C THR A 190 17.37 18.18 1.95
#